data_AF-A0A1Z4QPJ2-F1
#
_entry.id   AF-A0A1Z4QPJ2-F1
#
_cell.length_a   1.000
_cell.length_b   1.000
_cell.length_c   1.000
_cell.angle_alpha   90.00
_cell.angle_beta   90.00
_cell.angle_gamma   90.00
#
_symmetry.space_group_name_H-M   'P 1'
#
loop_
_entity.id
_entity.type
_entity.pdbx_description
1 polymer ?
#
loop_
_entity_poly.entity_id
_entity_poly.type
_entity_poly.pdbx_seq_one_letter_code
_entity_poly.pdbx_strand_id
1 'polypeptide(L)'
;MDEHRLGLHPILRRIWIPEGEVPLAKVQQRYKWMWLYGFVHPESGETKAWILPQVNTQVFNRVLSDFAQEYGVGENKRILLVVDQAGWHTSHDLILPSGIDFIYLPAYSPELQPAERLWPLTNEIVANSSPQSLDELEELLVYRCQQLMKQHDLIQGLTCYHWWPKTRSS
;
A
#
# COMPACT_ATOMS: atom_id res chain seq x y z
N MET A 1 -7.54 -2.21 0.74
CA MET A 1 -6.10 -2.56 0.71
C MET A 1 -5.74 -2.76 -0.76
N ASP A 2 -4.46 -2.68 -1.07
CA ASP A 2 -3.98 -2.89 -2.43
C ASP A 2 -2.49 -3.27 -2.40
N GLU A 3 -1.95 -3.75 -3.53
CA GLU A 3 -0.54 -4.07 -3.70
C GLU A 3 0.16 -3.16 -4.71
N HIS A 4 1.31 -2.62 -4.33
CA HIS A 4 2.13 -1.78 -5.22
C HIS A 4 3.52 -2.35 -5.44
N ARG A 5 3.95 -2.32 -6.70
CA ARG A 5 5.28 -2.79 -7.10
C ARG A 5 6.27 -1.64 -7.07
N LEU A 6 7.30 -1.78 -6.25
CA LEU A 6 8.42 -0.84 -6.13
C LEU A 6 9.73 -1.57 -6.44
N GLY A 7 10.62 -0.93 -7.19
CA GLY A 7 11.84 -1.59 -7.63
C GLY A 7 12.96 -0.65 -7.97
N LEU A 8 14.04 -1.23 -8.47
CA LEU A 8 15.24 -0.52 -8.93
C LEU A 8 15.04 0.13 -10.31
N HIS A 9 13.81 0.15 -10.81
CA HIS A 9 13.44 0.96 -11.96
C HIS A 9 13.16 2.39 -11.47
N PRO A 10 13.91 3.39 -11.94
CA PRO A 10 13.81 4.75 -11.40
C PRO A 10 12.42 5.36 -11.58
N ILE A 11 11.92 6.02 -10.54
CA ILE A 11 10.70 6.81 -10.57
C ILE A 11 11.11 8.28 -10.72
N LEU A 12 10.85 8.87 -11.88
CA LEU A 12 11.14 10.27 -12.14
C LEU A 12 9.93 11.15 -11.82
N ARG A 13 10.16 12.27 -11.14
CA ARG A 13 9.15 13.28 -10.81
C ARG A 13 9.66 14.68 -11.11
N ARG A 14 8.74 15.55 -11.49
CA ARG A 14 9.01 16.99 -11.65
C ARG A 14 9.32 17.59 -10.28
N ILE A 15 10.30 18.50 -10.25
CA ILE A 15 10.67 19.26 -9.06
C ILE A 15 10.77 20.75 -9.43
N TRP A 16 10.56 21.60 -8.44
CA TRP A 16 10.84 23.03 -8.56
C TRP A 16 12.32 23.28 -8.30
N ILE A 17 12.94 24.06 -9.16
CA ILE A 17 14.33 24.49 -9.06
C ILE A 17 14.43 25.99 -9.32
N PRO A 18 15.46 26.67 -8.78
CA PRO A 18 15.74 28.05 -9.14
C PRO A 18 15.92 28.23 -10.66
N GLU A 19 15.58 29.42 -11.14
CA GLU A 19 15.77 29.78 -12.55
C GLU A 19 17.26 29.72 -12.92
N GLY A 20 17.57 29.09 -14.06
CA GLY A 20 18.94 28.91 -14.55
C GLY A 20 19.63 27.63 -14.08
N GLU A 21 19.04 26.87 -13.15
CA GLU A 21 19.55 25.56 -12.75
C GLU A 21 19.01 24.43 -13.63
N VAL A 22 19.69 23.28 -13.64
CA VAL A 22 19.23 22.05 -14.32
C VAL A 22 19.25 20.91 -13.31
N PRO A 23 18.11 20.26 -13.03
CA PRO A 23 18.09 19.16 -12.08
C PRO A 23 18.71 17.92 -12.71
N LEU A 24 19.59 17.25 -11.98
CA LEU A 24 20.19 15.99 -12.38
C LEU A 24 19.65 14.87 -11.49
N ALA A 25 19.10 13.83 -12.10
CA ALA A 25 18.72 12.59 -11.44
C ALA A 25 19.62 11.46 -11.93
N LYS A 26 20.27 10.74 -11.00
CA LYS A 26 21.03 9.54 -11.36
C LYS A 26 20.02 8.44 -11.69
N VAL A 27 19.99 8.01 -12.95
CA VAL A 27 19.09 6.95 -13.45
C VAL A 27 19.91 5.70 -13.71
N GLN A 28 19.61 4.63 -12.99
CA GLN A 28 20.18 3.32 -13.25
C GLN A 28 19.08 2.27 -13.38
N GLN A 29 18.64 2.05 -14.61
CA GLN A 29 17.52 1.15 -14.91
C GLN A 29 17.87 -0.30 -14.60
N ARG A 30 17.13 -0.91 -13.68
CA ARG A 30 17.21 -2.34 -13.34
C ARG A 30 15.81 -2.91 -13.11
N TYR A 31 15.62 -4.15 -13.56
CA TYR A 31 14.34 -4.87 -13.47
C TYR A 31 14.32 -5.81 -12.27
N LYS A 32 14.51 -5.24 -11.08
CA LYS A 32 14.34 -5.94 -9.79
C LYS A 32 13.34 -5.15 -8.95
N TRP A 33 12.45 -5.84 -8.27
CA TRP A 33 11.38 -5.21 -7.50
C TRP A 33 10.95 -6.09 -6.34
N MET A 34 10.07 -5.49 -5.54
CA MET A 34 9.44 -6.01 -4.36
C MET A 34 8.03 -5.42 -4.30
N TRP A 35 7.19 -6.00 -3.46
CA TRP A 35 5.77 -5.71 -3.37
C TRP A 35 5.46 -5.12 -2.01
N LEU A 36 4.71 -4.03 -2.02
CA LEU A 36 4.20 -3.37 -0.84
C LEU A 36 2.70 -3.65 -0.74
N TYR A 37 2.30 -4.41 0.26
CA TYR A 37 0.91 -4.63 0.61
C TYR A 37 0.47 -3.50 1.54
N GLY A 38 -0.45 -2.65 1.10
CA GLY A 38 -0.87 -1.45 1.81
C GLY A 38 -2.30 -1.57 2.35
N PHE A 39 -2.43 -1.43 3.66
CA PHE A 39 -3.70 -1.38 4.37
C PHE A 39 -3.93 0.02 4.90
N VAL A 40 -5.16 0.50 4.75
CA VAL A 40 -5.60 1.77 5.31
C VAL A 40 -7.01 1.61 5.85
N HIS A 41 -7.25 2.16 7.04
CA HIS A 41 -8.57 2.43 7.56
C HIS A 41 -8.92 3.90 7.25
N PRO A 42 -9.75 4.18 6.23
CA PRO A 42 -9.91 5.54 5.72
C PRO A 42 -10.39 6.54 6.76
N GLU A 43 -11.29 6.13 7.65
CA GLU A 43 -11.88 7.02 8.65
C GLU A 43 -10.89 7.49 9.72
N SER A 44 -9.96 6.63 10.17
CA SER A 44 -8.94 7.04 11.15
C SER A 44 -7.61 7.47 10.51
N GLY A 45 -7.40 7.15 9.22
CA GLY A 45 -6.10 7.30 8.58
C GLY A 45 -5.04 6.32 9.09
N GLU A 46 -5.42 5.32 9.89
CA GLU A 46 -4.50 4.28 10.34
C GLU A 46 -4.04 3.44 9.15
N THR A 47 -2.74 3.15 9.10
CA THR A 47 -2.14 2.37 8.02
C THR A 47 -1.23 1.27 8.53
N LYS A 48 -1.10 0.23 7.73
CA LYS A 48 -0.13 -0.85 7.93
C LYS A 48 0.39 -1.29 6.57
N ALA A 49 1.65 -1.71 6.53
CA ALA A 49 2.22 -2.23 5.30
C ALA A 49 3.12 -3.45 5.54
N TRP A 50 3.13 -4.36 4.58
CA TRP A 50 4.07 -5.47 4.49
C TRP A 50 4.89 -5.33 3.22
N ILE A 51 6.19 -5.53 3.34
CA ILE A 51 7.15 -5.48 2.23
C ILE A 51 7.59 -6.91 1.96
N LEU A 52 7.33 -7.40 0.74
CA LEU A 52 7.48 -8.82 0.40
C LEU A 52 8.08 -8.99 -1.00
N PRO A 53 8.85 -10.06 -1.27
CA PRO A 53 9.52 -10.24 -2.56
C PRO A 53 8.56 -10.63 -3.70
N GLN A 54 7.35 -11.09 -3.39
CA GLN A 54 6.42 -11.67 -4.36
C GLN A 54 4.97 -11.30 -4.03
N VAL A 55 4.12 -11.40 -5.04
CA VAL A 55 2.66 -11.33 -4.93
C VAL A 55 2.07 -12.62 -5.49
N ASN A 56 1.31 -13.35 -4.68
CA ASN A 56 0.55 -14.54 -5.07
C ASN A 56 -0.39 -14.94 -3.91
N THR A 57 -1.28 -15.92 -4.15
CA THR A 57 -2.26 -16.39 -3.14
C THR A 57 -1.60 -16.90 -1.86
N GLN A 58 -0.47 -17.60 -1.95
CA GLN A 58 0.21 -18.14 -0.76
C GLN A 58 0.75 -17.02 0.14
N VAL A 59 1.40 -16.02 -0.45
CA VAL A 59 1.91 -14.84 0.26
C VAL A 59 0.74 -14.03 0.83
N PHE A 60 -0.32 -13.86 0.04
CA PHE A 60 -1.49 -13.11 0.46
C PHE A 60 -2.22 -13.75 1.64
N ASN A 61 -2.38 -15.09 1.66
CA ASN A 61 -2.90 -15.82 2.82
C ASN A 61 -2.10 -15.56 4.11
N ARG A 62 -0.76 -15.47 4.00
CA ARG A 62 0.10 -15.14 5.15
C ARG A 62 -0.13 -13.70 5.61
N VAL A 63 -0.18 -12.74 4.68
CA VAL A 63 -0.48 -11.33 5.00
C VAL A 63 -1.82 -11.19 5.70
N LEU A 64 -2.87 -11.88 5.24
CA LEU A 64 -4.17 -11.86 5.90
C LEU A 64 -4.12 -12.46 7.32
N SER A 65 -3.39 -13.56 7.50
CA SER A 65 -3.19 -14.17 8.83
C SER A 65 -2.49 -13.20 9.78
N ASP A 66 -1.40 -12.58 9.34
CA ASP A 66 -0.63 -11.61 10.12
C ASP A 66 -1.49 -10.37 10.43
N PHE A 67 -2.25 -9.88 9.45
CA PHE A 67 -3.19 -8.78 9.62
C PHE A 67 -4.28 -9.10 10.65
N ALA A 68 -4.89 -10.29 10.56
CA ALA A 68 -5.90 -10.73 11.52
C ALA A 68 -5.33 -10.80 12.95
N GLN A 69 -4.12 -11.33 13.10
CA GLN A 69 -3.43 -11.41 14.38
C GLN A 69 -3.11 -10.03 14.95
N GLU A 70 -2.50 -9.15 14.14
CA GLU A 70 -2.12 -7.79 14.53
C GLU A 70 -3.32 -6.98 15.03
N TYR A 71 -4.45 -7.09 14.34
CA TYR A 71 -5.65 -6.34 14.65
C TYR A 71 -6.62 -7.06 15.59
N GLY A 72 -6.29 -8.27 16.07
CA GLY A 72 -7.16 -9.08 16.93
C GLY A 72 -8.51 -9.38 16.29
N VAL A 73 -8.53 -9.63 14.98
CA VAL A 73 -9.73 -9.97 14.20
C VAL A 73 -10.15 -11.40 14.55
N GLY A 74 -11.46 -11.61 14.68
CA GLY A 74 -12.03 -12.90 15.06
C GLY A 74 -13.53 -12.79 15.32
N GLU A 75 -14.08 -13.70 16.12
CA GLU A 75 -15.53 -13.78 16.38
C GLU A 75 -16.11 -12.48 16.95
N ASN A 76 -15.32 -11.75 17.74
CA ASN A 76 -15.75 -10.52 18.43
C ASN A 76 -15.34 -9.23 17.70
N LYS A 77 -14.55 -9.32 16.62
CA LYS A 77 -14.09 -8.15 15.86
C LYS A 77 -14.03 -8.51 14.40
N ARG A 78 -14.90 -7.87 13.60
CA ARG A 78 -15.03 -8.11 12.17
C ARG A 78 -14.48 -6.93 11.38
N ILE A 79 -13.76 -7.21 10.29
CA ILE A 79 -13.22 -6.23 9.36
C ILE A 79 -13.72 -6.52 7.95
N LEU A 80 -14.30 -5.51 7.32
CA LEU A 80 -14.59 -5.53 5.89
C LEU A 80 -13.38 -4.97 5.15
N LEU A 81 -12.70 -5.83 4.40
CA LEU A 81 -11.54 -5.46 3.60
C LEU A 81 -11.99 -5.18 2.17
N VAL A 82 -11.81 -3.93 1.72
CA VAL A 82 -12.11 -3.55 0.33
C VAL A 82 -10.91 -3.91 -0.55
N VAL A 83 -11.13 -4.74 -1.57
CA VAL A 83 -10.10 -5.33 -2.44
C VAL A 83 -10.50 -5.20 -3.91
N ASP A 84 -9.53 -5.22 -4.82
CA ASP A 84 -9.81 -5.36 -6.24
C ASP A 84 -10.07 -6.83 -6.62
N GLN A 85 -10.22 -7.14 -7.91
CA GLN A 85 -10.46 -8.50 -8.40
C GLN A 85 -9.18 -9.17 -8.93
N ALA A 86 -8.01 -8.86 -8.37
CA ALA A 86 -6.77 -9.55 -8.73
C ALA A 86 -6.89 -11.07 -8.50
N GLY A 87 -6.19 -11.86 -9.31
CA GLY A 87 -6.35 -13.32 -9.30
C GLY A 87 -6.04 -13.98 -7.95
N TRP A 88 -5.16 -13.39 -7.13
CA TRP A 88 -4.89 -13.86 -5.77
C TRP A 88 -5.98 -13.45 -4.77
N HIS A 89 -6.78 -12.41 -5.04
CA HIS A 89 -7.93 -12.02 -4.21
C HIS A 89 -9.15 -12.93 -4.44
N THR A 90 -9.29 -13.51 -5.63
CA THR A 90 -10.43 -14.36 -6.01
C THR A 90 -10.07 -15.85 -6.11
N SER A 91 -8.88 -16.24 -5.65
CA SER A 91 -8.37 -17.60 -5.76
C SER A 91 -9.18 -18.60 -4.93
N HIS A 92 -9.40 -19.81 -5.47
CA HIS A 92 -10.02 -20.90 -4.70
C HIS A 92 -9.15 -21.38 -3.52
N ASP A 93 -7.83 -21.18 -3.62
CA ASP A 93 -6.87 -21.49 -2.56
C ASP A 93 -6.75 -20.39 -1.49
N LEU A 94 -7.60 -19.35 -1.55
CA LEU A 94 -7.60 -18.29 -0.56
C LEU A 94 -8.15 -18.79 0.78
N ILE A 95 -7.42 -18.49 1.86
CA ILE A 95 -7.80 -18.84 3.23
C ILE A 95 -8.10 -17.53 3.97
N LEU A 96 -9.38 -17.20 4.08
CA LEU A 96 -9.83 -16.02 4.80
C LEU A 96 -9.84 -16.30 6.32
N PRO A 97 -9.11 -15.51 7.14
CA PRO A 97 -9.22 -15.59 8.59
C PRO A 97 -10.65 -15.28 9.07
N SER A 98 -11.05 -15.92 10.17
CA SER A 98 -12.35 -15.64 10.79
C SER A 98 -12.48 -14.15 11.15
N GLY A 99 -13.62 -13.55 10.80
CA GLY A 99 -13.88 -12.13 11.02
C GLY A 99 -13.36 -11.20 9.92
N ILE A 100 -12.73 -11.69 8.84
CA ILE A 100 -12.45 -10.89 7.64
C ILE A 100 -13.45 -11.25 6.55
N ASP A 101 -14.11 -10.24 5.97
CA ASP A 101 -14.83 -10.39 4.70
C ASP A 101 -14.29 -9.43 3.65
N PHE A 102 -14.42 -9.84 2.40
CA PHE A 102 -14.04 -9.00 1.27
C PHE A 102 -15.24 -8.26 0.70
N ILE A 103 -14.99 -7.00 0.35
CA ILE A 103 -15.84 -6.20 -0.52
C ILE A 103 -15.04 -5.98 -1.80
N TYR A 104 -15.50 -6.56 -2.90
CA TYR A 104 -14.84 -6.42 -4.19
C TYR A 104 -15.26 -5.12 -4.86
N LEU A 105 -14.29 -4.35 -5.31
CA LEU A 105 -14.52 -3.21 -6.18
C LEU A 105 -14.90 -3.66 -7.60
N PRO A 106 -15.61 -2.81 -8.38
CA PRO A 106 -15.76 -3.01 -9.81
C PRO A 106 -14.40 -3.19 -10.48
N ALA A 107 -14.35 -4.02 -11.52
CA ALA A 107 -13.13 -4.22 -12.28
C ALA A 107 -12.65 -2.91 -12.91
N TYR A 108 -11.33 -2.68 -12.89
CA TYR A 108 -10.67 -1.51 -13.48
C TYR A 108 -11.10 -0.17 -12.87
N SER A 109 -11.41 -0.13 -11.56
CA SER A 109 -11.79 1.10 -10.84
C SER A 109 -10.79 1.50 -9.73
N PRO A 110 -9.51 1.76 -10.05
CA PRO A 110 -8.52 2.16 -9.05
C PRO A 110 -8.87 3.49 -8.35
N GLU A 111 -9.62 4.37 -9.00
CA GLU A 111 -10.10 5.63 -8.42
C GLU A 111 -11.05 5.45 -7.22
N LEU A 112 -11.60 4.25 -7.04
CA LEU A 112 -12.46 3.89 -5.93
C LEU A 112 -11.71 3.23 -4.77
N GLN A 113 -10.43 2.84 -4.96
CA GLN A 113 -9.63 2.15 -3.95
C GLN A 113 -8.84 3.14 -3.10
N PRO A 114 -9.16 3.33 -1.81
CA PRO A 114 -8.42 4.28 -0.98
C PRO A 114 -6.93 3.93 -0.83
N ALA A 115 -6.57 2.64 -0.86
CA ALA A 115 -5.18 2.21 -0.73
C ALA A 115 -4.28 2.68 -1.90
N GLU A 116 -4.84 2.92 -3.10
CA GLU A 116 -4.12 3.48 -4.25
C GLU A 116 -3.53 4.88 -3.95
N ARG A 117 -4.13 5.61 -3.00
CA ARG A 117 -3.64 6.92 -2.57
C ARG A 117 -2.36 6.84 -1.72
N LEU A 118 -1.99 5.66 -1.23
CA LEU A 118 -0.75 5.46 -0.49
C LEU A 118 0.47 5.48 -1.42
N TRP A 119 0.31 5.07 -2.69
CA TRP A 119 1.43 4.83 -3.61
C TRP A 119 2.17 6.10 -4.00
N PRO A 120 1.52 7.24 -4.29
CA PRO A 120 2.22 8.48 -4.48
C PRO A 120 3.12 8.85 -3.29
N LEU A 121 2.67 8.58 -2.05
CA LEU A 121 3.41 8.90 -0.82
C LEU A 121 4.59 7.95 -0.58
N THR A 122 4.43 6.65 -0.84
CA THR A 122 5.53 5.69 -0.70
C THR A 122 6.60 5.89 -1.78
N ASN A 123 6.20 6.22 -3.00
CA ASN A 123 7.09 6.53 -4.11
C ASN A 123 7.97 7.77 -3.86
N GLU A 124 7.60 8.69 -2.96
CA GLU A 124 8.37 9.93 -2.71
C GLU A 124 9.79 9.68 -2.24
N ILE A 125 10.00 8.66 -1.41
CA ILE A 125 11.33 8.38 -0.83
C ILE A 125 12.35 7.91 -1.89
N VAL A 126 11.86 7.36 -3.00
CA VAL A 126 12.67 6.86 -4.12
C VAL A 126 12.56 7.73 -5.38
N ALA A 127 11.79 8.82 -5.32
CA ALA A 127 11.60 9.70 -6.47
C ALA A 127 12.89 10.45 -6.80
N ASN A 128 13.28 10.46 -8.08
CA ASN A 128 14.51 11.07 -8.59
C ASN A 128 15.82 10.52 -7.99
N SER A 129 15.75 9.41 -7.25
CA SER A 129 16.89 8.67 -6.75
C SER A 129 16.93 7.26 -7.36
N SER A 130 18.07 6.57 -7.21
CA SER A 130 18.23 5.18 -7.67
C SER A 130 18.89 4.35 -6.57
N PRO A 131 18.09 3.67 -5.71
CA PRO A 131 18.62 2.72 -4.71
C PRO A 131 19.52 1.69 -5.38
N GLN A 132 20.66 1.35 -4.79
CA GLN A 132 21.68 0.48 -5.39
C GLN A 132 21.38 -1.02 -5.21
N SER A 133 20.52 -1.42 -4.28
CA SER A 133 20.10 -2.81 -4.08
C SER A 133 18.64 -2.90 -3.65
N LEU A 134 18.09 -4.12 -3.64
CA LEU A 134 16.77 -4.36 -3.04
C LEU A 134 16.79 -4.12 -1.53
N ASP A 135 17.90 -4.41 -0.86
CA ASP A 135 18.05 -4.16 0.59
C ASP A 135 18.00 -2.65 0.89
N GLU A 136 18.69 -1.82 0.11
CA GLU A 136 18.61 -0.35 0.25
C GLU A 136 17.19 0.16 -0.04
N LEU A 137 16.53 -0.40 -1.07
CA LEU A 137 15.13 -0.08 -1.36
C LEU A 137 14.22 -0.47 -0.18
N GLU A 138 14.41 -1.65 0.40
CA GLU A 138 13.66 -2.12 1.56
C GLU A 138 13.81 -1.17 2.75
N GLU A 139 15.03 -0.79 3.10
CA GLU A 139 15.30 0.14 4.21
C GLU A 139 14.59 1.50 4.01
N LEU A 140 14.66 2.06 2.79
CA LEU A 140 13.98 3.31 2.44
C LEU A 140 12.46 3.18 2.54
N LEU A 141 11.90 2.05 2.09
CA LEU A 141 10.47 1.79 2.16
C LEU A 141 9.99 1.57 3.60
N VAL A 142 10.74 0.79 4.40
CA VAL A 142 10.46 0.60 5.84
C VAL A 142 10.44 1.96 6.53
N TYR A 143 11.48 2.78 6.31
CA TYR A 143 11.53 4.13 6.87
C TYR A 143 10.31 4.96 6.46
N ARG A 144 9.97 4.98 5.17
CA ARG A 144 8.84 5.77 4.65
C ARG A 144 7.51 5.30 5.21
N CYS A 145 7.26 3.99 5.24
CA CYS A 145 6.05 3.40 5.81
C CYS A 145 5.91 3.77 7.30
N GLN A 146 6.98 3.70 8.09
CA GLN A 146 6.96 4.10 9.50
C GLN A 146 6.63 5.59 9.70
N GLN A 147 7.02 6.47 8.77
CA GLN A 147 6.61 7.87 8.82
C GLN A 147 5.11 8.02 8.50
N LEU A 148 4.62 7.36 7.45
CA LEU A 148 3.22 7.43 7.03
C LEU A 148 2.27 6.88 8.09
N MET A 149 2.68 5.83 8.82
CA MET A 149 1.94 5.29 9.96
C MET A 149 1.72 6.30 11.10
N LYS A 150 2.45 7.42 11.13
CA LYS A 150 2.30 8.48 12.15
C LYS A 150 1.49 9.67 11.63
N GLN A 151 1.14 9.70 10.34
CA GLN A 151 0.53 10.84 9.66
C GLN A 151 -0.96 10.61 9.42
N HIS A 152 -1.70 10.26 10.46
CA HIS A 152 -3.11 9.87 10.37
C HIS A 152 -3.97 10.92 9.65
N ASP A 153 -3.84 12.20 9.99
CA ASP A 153 -4.65 13.27 9.37
C ASP A 153 -4.41 13.40 7.85
N LEU A 154 -3.15 13.24 7.41
CA LEU A 154 -2.80 13.24 5.99
C LEU A 154 -3.45 12.04 5.28
N ILE A 155 -3.31 10.85 5.85
CA ILE A 155 -3.87 9.64 5.26
C ILE A 155 -5.39 9.72 5.22
N GLN A 156 -6.03 10.11 6.32
CA GLN A 156 -7.48 10.29 6.39
C GLN A 156 -7.95 11.26 5.31
N GLY A 157 -7.31 12.44 5.19
CA GLY A 157 -7.66 13.44 4.17
C GLY A 157 -7.53 12.94 2.72
N LEU A 158 -6.61 12.03 2.46
CA LEU A 158 -6.38 11.46 1.12
C LEU A 158 -7.28 10.27 0.80
N THR A 159 -7.65 9.48 1.81
CA THR A 159 -8.27 8.15 1.63
C THR A 159 -9.75 8.13 2.03
N CYS A 160 -10.19 8.99 2.95
CA CYS A 160 -11.57 9.07 3.42
C CYS A 160 -12.45 9.83 2.42
N TYR A 161 -12.86 9.17 1.36
CA TYR A 161 -13.79 9.74 0.40
C TYR A 161 -15.11 10.12 1.07
N HIS A 162 -15.74 11.20 0.61
CA HIS A 162 -17.00 11.70 1.19
C HIS A 162 -18.14 10.68 1.16
N TRP A 163 -18.10 9.73 0.22
CA TRP A 163 -19.05 8.62 0.07
C TRP A 163 -18.59 7.32 0.73
N TRP A 164 -17.41 7.29 1.35
CA TRP A 164 -16.89 6.09 2.01
C TRP A 164 -17.82 5.67 3.16
N PRO A 165 -18.18 4.38 3.28
CA PRO A 165 -19.02 3.92 4.38
C PRO A 165 -18.36 4.22 5.72
N LYS A 166 -19.04 5.00 6.56
CA LYS A 166 -18.56 5.28 7.92
C LYS A 166 -18.80 4.06 8.80
N THR A 167 -17.82 3.74 9.64
CA THR A 167 -18.06 2.76 10.70
C THR A 167 -19.07 3.40 11.65
N ARG A 168 -20.21 2.73 11.91
CA ARG A 168 -21.26 3.32 12.77
C ARG A 168 -20.63 3.63 14.13
N SER A 169 -20.58 4.91 14.49
CA SER A 169 -20.34 5.33 15.87
C SER A 169 -21.39 4.66 16.75
N SER A 170 -20.93 3.75 17.60
CA SER A 170 -21.73 3.10 18.64
C SER A 170 -22.19 4.12 19.67
#